data_AF-A0A9P7NBY4-F1
#
_entry.id   AF-A0A9P7NBY4-F1
#
_cell.length_a   1.000
_cell.length_b   1.000
_cell.length_c   1.000
_cell.angle_alpha   90.00
_cell.angle_beta   90.00
_cell.angle_gamma   90.00
#
_symmetry.space_group_name_H-M   'P 1'
#
loop_
_entity.id
_entity.type
_entity.pdbx_description
1 polymer ?
#
loop_
_entity_poly.entity_id
_entity_poly.type
_entity_poly.pdbx_seq_one_letter_code
_entity_poly.pdbx_strand_id
1 'polypeptide(L)'
;MTWLLHLIRRQSACHRGVLGPAAISRRIVPVVLVRRLTLNYHSSSPYAGPRARPKPPWAAMASCQRDTSSKREVQEARPSSSVLLLSATNEVLLLHRVKTSTSFASAYVFPGGNLDAFHDGQIPAPGSPGRHRDGPAYRLGAIRETFEETGILLATKDGALVNLATEQRDEARAKIHNNHVRFGDFLASIGAVADTANLIPFTRWITPTTIPKRFTTQMYMYMLPISTKSVPSEMLIPTPDGGVEHTAAQFAPPQSFLDRAASNSIILFPPQVYLLTLLARFVTGPTTDLEAGPVHYTGQRKKLVSFLRRSVTAETDKGKRHATAGVPWAEKVMSPRVILVREKDKRVVMALDKPGPEVEVEVEAGAGVRGGDWERVVLVKFGREGPSDVEVRMREEVLAEEKGWKRGEGAKM
;
A
#
# COMPACT_ATOMS: atom_id res chain seq x y z
N MET A 1 5.07 12.92 10.44
CA MET A 1 6.18 13.59 9.71
C MET A 1 7.40 12.68 9.47
N THR A 2 7.95 12.39 8.29
CA THR A 2 7.64 12.71 6.89
C THR A 2 8.61 11.89 6.03
N TRP A 3 8.17 11.30 4.91
CA TRP A 3 9.11 10.99 3.81
C TRP A 3 8.76 11.73 2.52
N LEU A 4 8.36 13.00 2.70
CA LEU A 4 8.39 14.06 1.68
C LEU A 4 8.99 15.40 2.20
N LEU A 5 9.35 15.57 3.49
CA LEU A 5 9.94 16.83 4.01
C LEU A 5 11.43 16.74 4.42
N HIS A 6 12.10 15.60 4.29
CA HIS A 6 13.52 15.48 4.72
C HIS A 6 14.55 15.91 3.65
N LEU A 7 14.16 16.59 2.57
CA LEU A 7 15.07 17.01 1.50
C LEU A 7 15.32 18.54 1.40
N ILE A 8 14.78 19.37 2.29
CA ILE A 8 15.04 20.82 2.27
C ILE A 8 15.28 21.34 3.68
N ARG A 9 16.53 21.25 4.16
CA ARG A 9 17.21 22.21 5.07
C ARG A 9 18.52 21.62 5.62
N ARG A 10 19.60 21.67 4.84
CA ARG A 10 20.98 21.81 5.34
C ARG A 10 21.85 22.49 4.27
N GLN A 11 21.69 23.80 4.13
CA GLN A 11 22.77 24.71 3.77
C GLN A 11 22.54 26.03 4.51
N SER A 12 23.58 26.52 5.18
CA SER A 12 23.66 27.77 5.97
C SER A 12 22.99 27.70 7.36
N ALA A 13 23.60 28.11 8.47
CA ALA A 13 24.94 28.57 8.76
C ALA A 13 25.20 28.36 10.26
N CYS A 14 26.47 28.18 10.59
CA CYS A 14 27.03 28.18 11.93
C CYS A 14 27.12 29.64 12.42
N HIS A 15 26.51 30.02 13.55
CA HIS A 15 27.12 30.85 14.60
C HIS A 15 26.16 31.21 15.75
N ARG A 16 26.81 31.39 16.91
CA ARG A 16 26.38 31.70 18.29
C ARG A 16 25.54 33.01 18.35
N GLY A 17 24.76 33.36 19.38
CA GLY A 17 24.53 32.82 20.72
C GLY A 17 23.51 33.67 21.51
N VAL A 18 23.11 33.12 22.66
CA VAL A 18 22.53 33.64 23.93
C VAL A 18 22.11 35.13 24.06
N LEU A 19 20.85 35.40 24.46
CA LEU A 19 20.40 36.05 25.73
C LEU A 19 18.90 36.43 25.70
N GLY A 20 18.27 36.44 26.89
CA GLY A 20 16.82 36.58 27.14
C GLY A 20 16.25 38.01 27.22
N PRO A 21 15.11 38.24 27.93
CA PRO A 21 13.93 38.93 27.36
C PRO A 21 13.61 40.31 27.97
N ALA A 22 12.85 41.17 27.25
CA ALA A 22 12.01 42.24 27.84
C ALA A 22 11.02 42.91 26.85
N ALA A 23 9.76 42.95 27.26
CA ALA A 23 8.77 44.05 27.29
C ALA A 23 8.61 45.13 26.18
N ILE A 24 7.35 45.24 25.69
CA ILE A 24 6.44 46.42 25.71
C ILE A 24 6.80 47.70 24.91
N SER A 25 5.95 47.96 23.90
CA SER A 25 5.27 49.23 23.55
C SER A 25 5.96 50.37 22.74
N ARG A 26 5.13 50.84 21.79
CA ARG A 26 4.95 52.18 21.21
C ARG A 26 5.75 52.58 19.96
N ARG A 27 4.92 52.87 18.95
CA ARG A 27 5.15 53.66 17.73
C ARG A 27 5.90 54.95 18.03
N ILE A 28 6.76 55.37 17.09
CA ILE A 28 6.90 56.73 16.54
C ILE A 28 7.69 56.61 15.22
N VAL A 29 7.19 57.31 14.20
CA VAL A 29 7.82 57.51 12.88
C VAL A 29 8.70 58.76 12.98
N PRO A 30 9.84 58.84 12.27
CA PRO A 30 9.93 59.95 11.33
C PRO A 30 10.59 59.62 9.98
N VAL A 31 10.12 60.42 9.02
CA VAL A 31 10.53 60.59 7.63
C VAL A 31 11.94 61.14 7.52
N VAL A 32 12.81 60.55 6.69
CA VAL A 32 13.98 61.26 6.11
C VAL A 32 14.31 60.72 4.70
N LEU A 33 14.15 61.62 3.74
CA LEU A 33 14.98 61.91 2.56
C LEU A 33 15.13 60.86 1.43
N VAL A 34 14.34 61.10 0.38
CA VAL A 34 14.54 60.59 -0.99
C VAL A 34 15.72 61.30 -1.64
N ARG A 35 16.73 60.54 -2.09
CA ARG A 35 17.69 60.99 -3.11
C ARG A 35 17.55 60.13 -4.36
N ARG A 36 17.14 60.80 -5.45
CA ARG A 36 17.14 60.28 -6.82
C ARG A 36 18.56 59.93 -7.24
N LEU A 37 18.74 58.70 -7.72
CA LEU A 37 19.79 58.37 -8.68
C LEU A 37 19.12 57.71 -9.88
N THR A 38 19.06 58.46 -10.96
CA THR A 38 18.74 58.02 -12.31
C THR A 38 19.94 57.29 -12.89
N LEU A 39 19.79 56.01 -13.24
CA LEU A 39 20.72 55.30 -14.12
C LEU A 39 19.94 54.35 -15.04
N ASN A 40 19.87 54.78 -16.30
CA ASN A 40 19.76 54.07 -17.58
C ASN A 40 19.11 52.68 -17.62
N TYR A 41 17.93 52.66 -18.26
CA TYR A 41 17.23 51.49 -18.76
C TYR A 41 18.01 50.88 -19.93
N HIS A 42 18.44 49.62 -19.81
CA HIS A 42 18.73 48.74 -20.94
C HIS A 42 17.84 47.51 -20.81
N SER A 43 16.95 47.35 -21.79
CA SER A 43 16.02 46.25 -21.92
C SER A 43 16.76 44.95 -22.22
N SER A 44 16.66 43.98 -21.32
CA SER A 44 16.89 42.56 -21.64
C SER A 44 15.87 41.70 -20.91
N SER A 45 15.04 41.05 -21.72
CA SER A 45 13.96 40.13 -21.33
C SER A 45 14.53 38.83 -20.74
N PRO A 46 14.01 38.33 -19.60
CA PRO A 46 14.21 36.95 -19.20
C PRO A 46 12.93 36.15 -19.42
N TYR A 47 12.77 35.54 -20.59
CA TYR A 47 11.88 34.38 -20.74
C TYR A 47 12.60 33.16 -20.16
N ALA A 48 12.40 32.91 -18.85
CA ALA A 48 12.71 31.62 -18.25
C ALA A 48 11.51 30.69 -18.47
N GLY A 49 11.64 29.74 -19.41
CA GLY A 49 10.62 28.72 -19.65
C GLY A 49 10.33 27.88 -18.40
N PRO A 50 9.12 27.30 -18.27
CA PRO A 50 8.72 26.58 -17.07
C PRO A 50 9.65 25.38 -16.83
N ARG A 51 10.29 25.34 -15.65
CA ARG A 51 11.02 24.16 -15.18
C ARG A 51 10.08 22.95 -15.20
N ALA A 52 10.44 21.92 -15.95
CA ALA A 52 9.71 20.66 -16.00
C ALA A 52 9.54 20.08 -14.59
N ARG A 53 8.29 19.86 -14.18
CA ARG A 53 7.98 19.18 -12.92
C ARG A 53 8.47 17.72 -12.99
N PRO A 54 8.99 17.15 -11.90
CA PRO A 54 9.43 15.76 -11.89
C PRO A 54 8.26 14.82 -12.24
N LYS A 55 8.51 13.85 -13.13
CA LYS A 55 7.52 12.83 -13.51
C LYS A 55 7.05 12.06 -12.26
N PRO A 56 5.77 11.72 -12.14
CA PRO A 56 5.27 10.96 -11.00
C PRO A 56 5.91 9.55 -10.97
N PRO A 57 6.09 8.94 -9.78
CA PRO A 57 6.87 7.70 -9.63
C PRO A 57 6.40 6.52 -10.50
N TRP A 58 5.10 6.46 -10.81
CA TRP A 58 4.50 5.39 -11.62
C TRP A 58 4.67 5.63 -13.14
N ALA A 59 5.01 6.84 -13.60
CA ALA A 59 5.27 7.12 -15.01
C ALA A 59 6.49 6.33 -15.55
N ALA A 60 7.39 5.91 -14.67
CA ALA A 60 8.50 5.01 -14.99
C ALA A 60 8.04 3.58 -15.32
N MET A 61 6.83 3.16 -14.91
CA MET A 61 6.25 1.87 -15.34
C MET A 61 5.80 1.91 -16.81
N ALA A 62 5.43 3.09 -17.32
CA ALA A 62 4.94 3.27 -18.69
C ALA A 62 6.08 3.41 -19.72
N SER A 63 7.26 3.92 -19.33
CA SER A 63 8.41 4.04 -20.24
C SER A 63 9.28 2.79 -20.18
N CYS A 64 8.87 1.74 -20.88
CA CYS A 64 9.73 0.60 -21.19
C CYS A 64 10.31 0.77 -22.60
N GLN A 65 11.20 1.76 -22.75
CA GLN A 65 12.12 1.80 -23.89
C GLN A 65 13.53 1.77 -23.32
N ARG A 66 14.34 0.84 -23.84
CA ARG A 66 15.72 0.58 -23.44
C ARG A 66 16.56 1.84 -23.63
N ASP A 67 16.80 2.56 -22.55
CA ASP A 67 17.86 3.55 -22.49
C ASP A 67 19.08 2.88 -21.83
N THR A 68 20.01 2.43 -22.68
CA THR A 68 21.27 1.80 -22.30
C THR A 68 22.31 2.88 -22.02
N SER A 69 22.15 3.69 -20.97
CA SER A 69 23.20 4.67 -20.58
C SER A 69 23.13 5.18 -19.13
N SER A 70 22.99 4.26 -18.17
CA SER A 70 23.60 4.30 -16.82
C SER A 70 22.96 3.20 -15.99
N LYS A 71 23.75 2.30 -15.41
CA LYS A 71 23.23 1.34 -14.42
C LYS A 71 22.84 2.14 -13.17
N ARG A 72 21.60 2.66 -13.15
CA ARG A 72 21.00 3.19 -11.93
C ARG A 72 21.03 2.08 -10.89
N GLU A 73 21.67 2.34 -9.76
CA GLU A 73 21.72 1.40 -8.65
C GLU A 73 20.28 1.09 -8.20
N VAL A 74 19.94 -0.19 -8.20
CA VAL A 74 18.61 -0.66 -7.80
C VAL A 74 18.45 -0.42 -6.31
N GLN A 75 17.53 0.48 -5.96
CA GLN A 75 17.24 0.80 -4.56
C GLN A 75 16.70 -0.43 -3.83
N GLU A 76 17.11 -0.63 -2.58
CA GLU A 76 16.64 -1.75 -1.78
C GLU A 76 15.14 -1.65 -1.47
N ALA A 77 14.43 -2.78 -1.52
CA ALA A 77 13.04 -2.86 -1.13
C ALA A 77 12.90 -2.82 0.40
N ARG A 78 12.23 -1.78 0.92
CA ARG A 78 11.98 -1.62 2.36
C ARG A 78 10.97 -2.64 2.87
N PRO A 79 11.21 -3.29 4.03
CA PRO A 79 10.30 -4.28 4.56
C PRO A 79 9.05 -3.62 5.13
N SER A 80 7.90 -4.18 4.79
CA SER A 80 6.58 -3.66 5.19
C SER A 80 5.58 -4.79 5.39
N SER A 81 4.50 -4.48 6.09
CA SER A 81 3.36 -5.38 6.30
C SER A 81 2.05 -4.67 6.03
N SER A 82 1.03 -5.41 5.62
CA SER A 82 -0.31 -4.88 5.42
C SER A 82 -1.37 -5.95 5.68
N VAL A 83 -2.54 -5.51 6.14
CA VAL A 83 -3.63 -6.39 6.59
C VAL A 83 -4.88 -6.17 5.76
N LEU A 84 -5.37 -7.24 5.14
CA LEU A 84 -6.72 -7.35 4.62
C LEU A 84 -7.62 -7.73 5.79
N LEU A 85 -8.23 -6.71 6.40
CA LEU A 85 -9.06 -6.89 7.58
C LEU A 85 -10.53 -7.07 7.18
N LEU A 86 -11.12 -8.21 7.53
CA LEU A 86 -12.55 -8.46 7.36
C LEU A 86 -13.34 -8.15 8.63
N SER A 87 -14.44 -7.42 8.48
CA SER A 87 -15.44 -7.19 9.53
C SER A 87 -16.22 -8.47 9.88
N ALA A 88 -17.03 -8.42 10.94
CA ALA A 88 -17.96 -9.48 11.33
C ALA A 88 -18.92 -9.88 10.18
N THR A 89 -19.26 -8.93 9.31
CA THR A 89 -20.14 -9.04 8.14
C THR A 89 -19.39 -9.29 6.83
N ASN A 90 -18.11 -9.66 6.90
CA ASN A 90 -17.24 -9.93 5.74
C ASN A 90 -17.04 -8.76 4.78
N GLU A 91 -17.11 -7.53 5.28
CA GLU A 91 -16.68 -6.34 4.57
C GLU A 91 -15.17 -6.15 4.78
N VAL A 92 -14.48 -5.61 3.79
CA VAL A 92 -13.03 -5.38 3.86
C VAL A 92 -12.72 -3.93 4.22
N LEU A 93 -11.73 -3.72 5.08
CA LEU A 93 -11.25 -2.39 5.44
C LEU A 93 -10.30 -1.84 4.37
N LEU A 94 -10.59 -0.64 3.87
CA LEU A 94 -9.62 0.20 3.16
C LEU A 94 -9.55 1.58 3.79
N LEU A 95 -8.36 2.18 3.71
CA LEU A 95 -8.08 3.54 4.13
C LEU A 95 -8.05 4.46 2.92
N HIS A 96 -8.80 5.54 2.99
CA HIS A 96 -8.81 6.62 2.02
C HIS A 96 -7.89 7.73 2.48
N ARG A 97 -6.83 8.01 1.71
CA ARG A 97 -5.96 9.15 2.00
C ARG A 97 -6.47 10.38 1.24
N VAL A 98 -7.09 11.33 1.94
CA VAL A 98 -7.49 12.62 1.36
C VAL A 98 -6.28 13.54 1.33
N LYS A 99 -5.69 13.73 0.15
CA LYS A 99 -4.72 14.81 -0.07
C LYS A 99 -5.47 16.09 -0.37
N THR A 100 -5.17 17.15 0.38
CA THR A 100 -5.74 18.50 0.15
C THR A 100 -4.95 19.33 -0.86
N SER A 101 -3.84 18.82 -1.40
CA SER A 101 -3.11 19.48 -2.49
C SER A 101 -3.66 19.05 -3.86
N THR A 102 -3.98 20.03 -4.69
CA THR A 102 -4.72 20.04 -5.97
C THR A 102 -4.11 19.24 -7.15
N SER A 103 -3.47 18.09 -6.94
CA SER A 103 -2.90 17.31 -8.06
C SER A 103 -2.86 15.79 -7.86
N PHE A 104 -3.55 15.22 -6.87
CA PHE A 104 -3.59 13.76 -6.69
C PHE A 104 -4.99 13.28 -6.33
N ALA A 105 -5.51 12.35 -7.11
CA ALA A 105 -6.74 11.65 -6.78
C ALA A 105 -6.50 10.70 -5.58
N SER A 106 -7.51 10.64 -4.73
CA SER A 106 -7.47 9.95 -3.45
C SER A 106 -7.42 8.44 -3.65
N ALA A 107 -6.36 7.79 -3.16
CA ALA A 107 -6.17 6.36 -3.29
C ALA A 107 -6.69 5.61 -2.06
N TYR A 108 -7.28 4.44 -2.30
CA TYR A 108 -7.67 3.49 -1.27
C TYR A 108 -6.61 2.40 -1.12
N VAL A 109 -6.22 2.11 0.12
CA VAL A 109 -5.18 1.12 0.45
C VAL A 109 -5.59 0.28 1.67
N PHE A 110 -5.09 -0.94 1.78
CA PHE A 110 -5.18 -1.70 3.02
C PHE A 110 -4.35 -1.02 4.13
N PRO A 111 -4.73 -1.14 5.41
CA PRO A 111 -3.89 -0.68 6.50
C PRO A 111 -2.53 -1.37 6.47
N GLY A 112 -1.46 -0.62 6.71
CA GLY A 112 -0.11 -1.15 6.68
C GLY A 112 0.99 -0.11 6.43
N GLY A 113 2.21 -0.51 6.73
CA GLY A 113 3.37 0.37 6.65
C GLY A 113 4.70 -0.37 6.78
N ASN A 114 5.77 0.39 6.98
CA ASN A 114 7.10 -0.17 7.09
C ASN A 114 7.29 -0.85 8.43
N LEU A 115 8.14 -1.86 8.47
CA LEU A 115 8.61 -2.36 9.76
C LEU A 115 9.53 -1.34 10.42
N ASP A 116 9.44 -1.26 11.74
CA ASP A 116 10.27 -0.40 12.57
C ASP A 116 10.98 -1.26 13.63
N ALA A 117 12.30 -1.19 13.71
CA ALA A 117 13.07 -2.04 14.63
C ALA A 117 12.83 -1.70 16.11
N PHE A 118 12.51 -0.44 16.41
CA PHE A 118 12.14 -0.02 17.76
C PHE A 118 10.85 -0.71 18.17
N HIS A 119 9.83 -0.77 17.31
CA HIS A 119 8.56 -1.41 17.67
C HIS A 119 8.53 -2.93 17.46
N ASP A 120 8.98 -3.38 16.29
CA ASP A 120 8.63 -4.68 15.72
C ASP A 120 9.70 -5.76 15.99
N GLY A 121 10.81 -5.37 16.62
CA GLY A 121 11.93 -6.25 16.95
C GLY A 121 12.96 -6.36 15.82
N GLN A 122 13.69 -7.48 15.78
CA GLN A 122 14.78 -7.66 14.81
C GLN A 122 14.23 -7.84 13.39
N ILE A 123 14.47 -6.83 12.55
CA ILE A 123 14.17 -6.89 11.13
C ILE A 123 15.35 -7.56 10.40
N PRO A 124 15.12 -8.59 9.54
CA PRO A 124 16.18 -9.19 8.74
C PRO A 124 16.95 -8.15 7.93
N ALA A 125 18.28 -8.28 7.89
CA ALA A 125 19.15 -7.34 7.19
C ALA A 125 18.90 -7.34 5.67
N PRO A 126 19.26 -6.24 4.97
CA PRO A 126 19.36 -6.23 3.51
C PRO A 126 20.11 -7.46 2.97
N GLY A 127 19.58 -8.07 1.90
CA GLY A 127 20.18 -9.26 1.27
C GLY A 127 19.99 -10.58 2.03
N SER A 128 19.44 -10.56 3.25
CA SER A 128 19.08 -11.80 3.94
C SER A 128 17.83 -12.42 3.31
N PRO A 129 17.78 -13.76 3.09
CA PRO A 129 16.56 -14.43 2.64
C PRO A 129 15.35 -14.18 3.54
N GLY A 130 15.58 -13.97 4.84
CA GLY A 130 14.53 -13.62 5.81
C GLY A 130 13.80 -12.32 5.50
N ARG A 131 14.42 -11.39 4.74
CA ARG A 131 13.84 -10.10 4.31
C ARG A 131 12.63 -10.26 3.38
N HIS A 132 12.46 -11.44 2.79
CA HIS A 132 11.38 -11.73 1.84
C HIS A 132 10.54 -12.92 2.28
N ARG A 133 10.48 -13.18 3.60
CA ARG A 133 9.72 -14.26 4.23
C ARG A 133 8.88 -13.70 5.39
N ASP A 134 7.77 -14.38 5.68
CA ASP A 134 6.99 -14.13 6.89
C ASP A 134 7.87 -14.34 8.14
N GLY A 135 7.60 -13.59 9.21
CA GLY A 135 8.35 -13.68 10.46
C GLY A 135 7.77 -12.79 11.56
N PRO A 136 8.29 -12.90 12.80
CA PRO A 136 7.75 -12.21 13.97
C PRO A 136 7.64 -10.69 13.79
N ALA A 137 8.68 -10.05 13.23
CA ALA A 137 8.68 -8.61 12.99
C ALA A 137 7.61 -8.19 11.97
N TYR A 138 7.39 -8.98 10.91
CA TYR A 138 6.32 -8.70 9.95
C TYR A 138 4.93 -8.80 10.61
N ARG A 139 4.70 -9.82 11.44
CA ARG A 139 3.42 -10.03 12.10
C ARG A 139 3.11 -8.94 13.13
N LEU A 140 4.10 -8.55 13.93
CA LEU A 140 3.93 -7.47 14.90
C LEU A 140 3.73 -6.11 14.21
N GLY A 141 4.53 -5.82 13.18
CA GLY A 141 4.37 -4.59 12.38
C GLY A 141 3.02 -4.50 11.68
N ALA A 142 2.46 -5.63 11.24
CA ALA A 142 1.11 -5.65 10.64
C ALA A 142 0.04 -5.17 11.63
N ILE A 143 0.12 -5.63 12.88
CA ILE A 143 -0.82 -5.28 13.95
C ILE A 143 -0.61 -3.85 14.41
N ARG A 144 0.66 -3.43 14.61
CA ARG A 144 1.00 -2.06 14.99
C ARG A 144 0.50 -1.05 13.96
N GLU A 145 0.82 -1.24 12.69
CA GLU A 145 0.41 -0.32 11.61
C GLU A 145 -1.12 -0.26 11.50
N THR A 146 -1.81 -1.39 11.66
CA THR A 146 -3.28 -1.41 11.70
C THR A 146 -3.82 -0.57 12.86
N PHE A 147 -3.21 -0.66 14.04
CA PHE A 147 -3.61 0.14 15.19
C PHE A 147 -3.29 1.63 15.00
N GLU A 148 -2.08 1.96 14.55
CA GLU A 148 -1.67 3.35 14.31
C GLU A 148 -2.56 4.03 13.27
N GLU A 149 -2.83 3.38 12.15
CA GLU A 149 -3.60 3.98 11.06
C GLU A 149 -5.10 3.99 11.34
N THR A 150 -5.65 2.98 12.01
CA THR A 150 -7.11 2.77 12.08
C THR A 150 -7.69 2.81 13.49
N GLY A 151 -6.84 2.70 14.51
CA GLY A 151 -7.26 2.54 15.90
C GLY A 151 -7.85 1.17 16.25
N ILE A 152 -8.01 0.27 15.27
CA ILE A 152 -8.43 -1.11 15.52
C ILE A 152 -7.24 -1.88 16.09
N LEU A 153 -7.37 -2.32 17.35
CA LEU A 153 -6.32 -3.07 18.03
C LEU A 153 -6.52 -4.57 17.84
N LEU A 154 -5.67 -5.20 17.04
CA LEU A 154 -5.64 -6.66 16.87
C LEU A 154 -4.80 -7.32 17.96
N ALA A 155 -5.26 -7.20 19.20
CA ALA A 155 -4.64 -7.80 20.38
C ALA A 155 -5.71 -8.43 21.27
N THR A 156 -5.34 -9.51 21.96
CA THR A 156 -6.25 -10.23 22.85
C THR A 156 -5.84 -10.08 24.30
N LYS A 157 -6.84 -10.12 25.18
CA LYS A 157 -6.72 -10.26 26.64
C LYS A 157 -7.72 -11.32 27.07
N ASP A 158 -7.25 -12.32 27.81
CA ASP A 158 -8.06 -13.46 28.26
C ASP A 158 -8.84 -14.15 27.12
N GLY A 159 -8.22 -14.23 25.93
CA GLY A 159 -8.79 -14.86 24.73
C GLY A 159 -9.80 -14.02 23.95
N ALA A 160 -10.11 -12.79 24.37
CA ALA A 160 -11.01 -11.87 23.67
C ALA A 160 -10.24 -10.67 23.10
N LEU A 161 -10.70 -10.13 21.97
CA LEU A 161 -10.11 -8.91 21.41
C LEU A 161 -10.32 -7.72 22.34
N VAL A 162 -9.26 -6.95 22.52
CA VAL A 162 -9.29 -5.74 23.33
C VAL A 162 -9.95 -4.60 22.56
N ASN A 163 -10.94 -3.98 23.19
CA ASN A 163 -11.52 -2.72 22.71
C ASN A 163 -11.15 -1.61 23.70
N LEU A 164 -10.56 -0.53 23.20
CA LEU A 164 -10.15 0.62 23.99
C LEU A 164 -11.19 1.73 23.90
N ALA A 165 -11.36 2.49 24.98
CA ALA A 165 -12.09 3.76 24.91
C ALA A 165 -11.40 4.71 23.91
N THR A 166 -12.17 5.57 23.25
CA THR A 166 -11.68 6.47 22.18
C THR A 166 -10.49 7.30 22.64
N GLU A 167 -10.56 7.88 23.84
CA GLU A 167 -9.52 8.75 24.39
C GLU A 167 -8.23 7.98 24.67
N GLN A 168 -8.34 6.80 25.28
CA GLN A 168 -7.20 5.93 25.56
C GLN A 168 -6.54 5.43 24.27
N ARG A 169 -7.36 5.07 23.27
CA ARG A 169 -6.91 4.64 21.96
C ARG A 169 -6.12 5.74 21.27
N ASP A 170 -6.67 6.95 21.22
CA ASP A 170 -6.05 8.05 20.47
C ASP A 170 -4.78 8.56 21.16
N GLU A 171 -4.76 8.58 22.51
CA GLU A 171 -3.53 8.85 23.28
C GLU A 171 -2.45 7.80 23.03
N ALA A 172 -2.80 6.51 23.10
CA ALA A 172 -1.86 5.42 22.85
C ALA A 172 -1.30 5.48 21.41
N ARG A 173 -2.15 5.72 20.42
CA ARG A 173 -1.73 5.89 19.02
C ARG A 173 -0.75 7.04 18.87
N ALA A 174 -1.02 8.19 19.48
CA ALA A 174 -0.11 9.33 19.44
C ALA A 174 1.25 9.00 20.11
N LYS A 175 1.25 8.33 21.26
CA LYS A 175 2.50 7.94 21.96
C LYS A 175 3.32 6.92 21.17
N ILE A 176 2.66 5.92 20.57
CA ILE A 176 3.30 4.88 19.77
C ILE A 176 3.87 5.49 18.48
N HIS A 177 3.08 6.27 17.75
CA HIS A 177 3.51 6.89 16.49
C HIS A 177 4.70 7.85 16.65
N ASN A 178 4.80 8.53 17.80
CA ASN A 178 5.91 9.42 18.12
C ASN A 178 7.09 8.70 18.82
N ASN A 179 7.10 7.37 18.84
CA ASN A 179 8.11 6.53 19.48
C ASN A 179 8.33 6.83 20.97
N HIS A 180 7.34 7.41 21.66
CA HIS A 180 7.40 7.66 23.10
C HIS A 180 7.18 6.39 23.92
N VAL A 181 6.39 5.45 23.39
CA VAL A 181 6.13 4.14 24.00
C VAL A 181 6.27 3.06 22.93
N ARG A 182 7.00 2.00 23.26
CA ARG A 182 7.15 0.83 22.38
C ARG A 182 5.80 0.09 22.29
N PHE A 183 5.45 -0.41 21.11
CA PHE A 183 4.13 -1.04 20.91
C PHE A 183 3.90 -2.26 21.82
N GLY A 184 4.93 -3.11 21.96
CA GLY A 184 4.88 -4.26 22.88
C GLY A 184 4.71 -3.86 24.36
N ASP A 185 5.36 -2.79 24.79
CA ASP A 185 5.27 -2.29 26.16
C ASP A 185 3.88 -1.71 26.45
N PHE A 186 3.29 -1.02 25.47
CA PHE A 186 1.89 -0.59 25.55
C PHE A 186 0.94 -1.77 25.73
N LEU A 187 1.06 -2.82 24.91
CA LEU A 187 0.23 -4.02 25.03
C LEU A 187 0.38 -4.68 26.41
N ALA A 188 1.62 -4.81 26.89
CA ALA A 188 1.90 -5.34 28.23
C ALA A 188 1.24 -4.49 29.33
N SER A 189 1.27 -3.16 29.21
CA SER A 189 0.68 -2.24 30.20
C SER A 189 -0.83 -2.40 30.38
N ILE A 190 -1.54 -2.88 29.36
CA ILE A 190 -2.99 -3.16 29.42
C ILE A 190 -3.31 -4.65 29.65
N GLY A 191 -2.27 -5.48 29.80
CA GLY A 191 -2.37 -6.94 29.94
C GLY A 191 -2.83 -7.64 28.66
N ALA A 192 -2.53 -7.09 27.49
CA ALA A 192 -2.89 -7.66 26.19
C ALA A 192 -1.66 -8.23 25.47
N VAL A 193 -1.92 -9.12 24.52
CA VAL A 193 -0.91 -9.71 23.63
C VAL A 193 -1.36 -9.56 22.18
N ALA A 194 -0.43 -9.18 21.29
CA ALA A 194 -0.72 -9.03 19.87
C ALA A 194 -1.24 -10.36 19.28
N ASP A 195 -2.35 -10.33 18.55
CA ASP A 195 -2.99 -11.53 17.98
C ASP A 195 -2.31 -11.97 16.68
N THR A 196 -1.01 -12.24 16.77
CA THR A 196 -0.17 -12.62 15.63
C THR A 196 -0.51 -14.01 15.08
N ALA A 197 -1.16 -14.87 15.87
CA ALA A 197 -1.54 -16.22 15.48
C ALA A 197 -2.73 -16.22 14.50
N ASN A 198 -3.66 -15.28 14.64
CA ASN A 198 -4.80 -15.14 13.72
C ASN A 198 -4.49 -14.39 12.41
N LEU A 199 -3.27 -13.85 12.27
CA LEU A 199 -2.78 -13.39 10.98
C LEU A 199 -2.50 -14.59 10.06
N ILE A 200 -3.31 -14.74 9.01
CA ILE A 200 -3.11 -15.73 7.97
C ILE A 200 -2.21 -15.10 6.90
N PRO A 201 -0.96 -15.55 6.70
CA PRO A 201 -0.11 -15.02 5.65
C PRO A 201 -0.75 -15.27 4.28
N PHE A 202 -0.79 -14.24 3.42
CA PHE A 202 -1.48 -14.34 2.15
C PHE A 202 -0.59 -14.21 0.93
N THR A 203 0.11 -13.10 0.71
CA THR A 203 1.02 -12.93 -0.44
C THR A 203 2.11 -11.94 -0.09
N ARG A 204 3.24 -11.98 -0.80
CA ARG A 204 4.26 -10.94 -0.73
C ARG A 204 4.35 -10.18 -2.04
N TRP A 205 4.43 -8.85 -1.92
CA TRP A 205 4.56 -7.95 -3.06
C TRP A 205 5.88 -7.21 -2.99
N ILE A 206 6.70 -7.35 -4.03
CA ILE A 206 7.95 -6.60 -4.18
C ILE A 206 7.74 -5.55 -5.26
N THR A 207 8.04 -4.29 -4.93
CA THR A 207 7.96 -3.21 -5.92
C THR A 207 8.99 -3.45 -7.03
N PRO A 208 8.62 -3.34 -8.32
CA PRO A 208 9.56 -3.52 -9.42
C PRO A 208 10.76 -2.57 -9.34
N THR A 209 11.91 -2.98 -9.87
CA THR A 209 13.18 -2.22 -9.82
C THR A 209 13.16 -0.91 -10.59
N THR A 210 12.21 -0.77 -11.53
CA THR A 210 11.99 0.46 -12.30
C THR A 210 11.43 1.60 -11.45
N ILE A 211 10.94 1.31 -10.24
CA ILE A 211 10.35 2.29 -9.33
C ILE A 211 11.36 2.66 -8.26
N PRO A 212 11.67 3.97 -8.05
CA PRO A 212 12.68 4.37 -7.08
C PRO A 212 12.35 4.02 -5.63
N LYS A 213 11.07 4.18 -5.24
CA LYS A 213 10.61 3.88 -3.88
C LYS A 213 10.08 2.46 -3.84
N ARG A 214 10.85 1.56 -3.24
CA ARG A 214 10.57 0.12 -3.26
C ARG A 214 10.21 -0.43 -1.90
N PHE A 215 9.32 -1.41 -1.90
CA PHE A 215 8.83 -2.12 -0.73
C PHE A 215 8.77 -3.62 -0.99
N THR A 216 8.95 -4.40 0.07
CA THR A 216 8.72 -5.85 0.13
C THR A 216 7.65 -6.08 1.20
N THR A 217 6.40 -6.03 0.78
CA THR A 217 5.23 -6.03 1.66
C THR A 217 4.70 -7.45 1.87
N GLN A 218 4.65 -7.91 3.12
CA GLN A 218 3.89 -9.10 3.49
C GLN A 218 2.41 -8.73 3.68
N MET A 219 1.53 -9.34 2.90
CA MET A 219 0.09 -9.22 3.06
C MET A 219 -0.41 -10.32 3.99
N TYR A 220 -1.28 -9.95 4.92
CA TYR A 220 -1.99 -10.87 5.81
C TYR A 220 -3.49 -10.73 5.62
N MET A 221 -4.21 -11.83 5.80
CA MET A 221 -5.64 -11.81 6.05
C MET A 221 -5.89 -11.87 7.55
N TYR A 222 -6.79 -11.04 8.04
CA TYR A 222 -7.31 -11.10 9.41
C TYR A 222 -8.83 -10.99 9.37
N MET A 223 -9.53 -11.83 10.13
CA MET A 223 -10.98 -11.84 10.19
C MET A 223 -11.44 -11.53 11.61
N LEU A 224 -12.07 -10.39 11.83
CA LEU A 224 -12.68 -10.07 13.13
C LEU A 224 -13.74 -11.12 13.48
N PRO A 225 -13.90 -11.52 14.75
CA PRO A 225 -14.94 -12.47 15.16
C PRO A 225 -16.32 -12.05 14.63
N ILE A 226 -17.13 -13.01 14.17
CA ILE A 226 -18.51 -12.72 13.71
C ILE A 226 -19.36 -12.20 14.87
N SER A 227 -19.01 -12.55 16.11
CA SER A 227 -19.62 -12.03 17.33
C SER A 227 -19.24 -10.59 17.68
N THR A 228 -18.31 -9.96 16.95
CA THR A 228 -17.92 -8.56 17.19
C THR A 228 -19.08 -7.63 16.82
N LYS A 229 -19.74 -7.08 17.85
CA LYS A 229 -20.99 -6.30 17.72
C LYS A 229 -20.80 -4.86 17.22
N SER A 230 -19.57 -4.35 17.15
CA SER A 230 -19.30 -3.03 16.60
C SER A 230 -17.82 -2.86 16.24
N VAL A 231 -17.55 -2.64 14.96
CA VAL A 231 -16.41 -1.82 14.53
C VAL A 231 -16.98 -0.58 13.86
N PRO A 232 -16.41 0.61 14.08
CA PRO A 232 -16.87 1.81 13.36
C PRO A 232 -16.77 1.56 11.85
N SER A 233 -17.90 1.65 11.13
CA SER A 233 -17.94 1.48 9.68
C SER A 233 -17.14 2.55 8.95
N GLU A 234 -17.09 3.74 9.56
CA GLU A 234 -16.21 4.84 9.17
C GLU A 234 -15.51 5.42 10.39
N MET A 235 -14.21 5.69 10.26
CA MET A 235 -13.45 6.43 11.27
C MET A 235 -12.65 7.52 10.57
N LEU A 236 -12.91 8.77 10.95
CA LEU A 236 -12.03 9.88 10.59
C LEU A 236 -10.83 9.85 11.52
N ILE A 237 -9.65 9.62 10.96
CA ILE A 237 -8.39 9.65 11.68
C ILE A 237 -7.75 11.02 11.47
N PRO A 238 -7.60 11.84 12.53
CA PRO A 238 -6.79 13.04 12.48
C PRO A 238 -5.32 12.64 12.28
N THR A 239 -4.64 13.23 11.30
CA THR A 239 -3.19 13.08 11.17
C THR A 239 -2.46 13.89 12.25
N PRO A 240 -1.37 13.37 12.87
CA PRO A 240 -0.61 14.05 13.92
C PRO A 240 0.00 15.41 13.51
N ASP A 241 0.11 15.68 12.21
CA ASP A 241 0.80 16.85 11.66
C ASP A 241 -0.04 18.17 11.75
N GLY A 242 -1.19 18.16 12.45
CA GLY A 242 -1.97 19.38 12.74
C GLY A 242 -2.56 20.09 11.51
N GLY A 243 -2.61 19.43 10.34
CA GLY A 243 -3.14 20.00 9.11
C GLY A 243 -3.84 18.99 8.20
N VAL A 244 -5.09 19.33 7.84
CA VAL A 244 -5.96 19.03 6.66
C VAL A 244 -6.01 17.62 6.02
N GLU A 245 -5.07 16.70 6.23
CA GLU A 245 -5.12 15.36 5.64
C GLU A 245 -6.00 14.43 6.50
N HIS A 246 -7.26 14.25 6.11
CA HIS A 246 -8.13 13.26 6.74
C HIS A 246 -7.88 11.88 6.12
N THR A 247 -7.51 10.90 6.94
CA THR A 247 -7.60 9.49 6.53
C THR A 247 -8.95 8.95 6.98
N ALA A 248 -9.79 8.54 6.04
CA ALA A 248 -11.06 7.88 6.35
C ALA A 248 -10.86 6.37 6.23
N ALA A 249 -11.10 5.62 7.31
CA ALA A 249 -11.17 4.18 7.27
C ALA A 249 -12.60 3.78 6.86
N GLN A 250 -12.77 2.89 5.89
CA GLN A 250 -14.07 2.45 5.40
C GLN A 250 -14.13 0.92 5.27
N PHE A 251 -15.12 0.31 5.92
CA PHE A 251 -15.53 -1.06 5.61
C PHE A 251 -16.55 -1.06 4.46
N ALA A 252 -16.34 -1.90 3.46
CA ALA A 252 -17.33 -2.17 2.42
C ALA A 252 -17.11 -3.57 1.80
N PRO A 253 -18.09 -4.14 1.07
CA PRO A 253 -17.87 -5.34 0.28
C PRO A 253 -16.69 -5.16 -0.70
N PRO A 254 -15.83 -6.17 -0.93
CA PRO A 254 -14.73 -6.03 -1.89
C PRO A 254 -15.17 -5.63 -3.29
N GLN A 255 -16.32 -6.16 -3.74
CA GLN A 255 -16.89 -5.82 -5.04
C GLN A 255 -17.25 -4.34 -5.14
N SER A 256 -17.74 -3.71 -4.06
CA SER A 256 -18.07 -2.28 -4.05
C SER A 256 -16.84 -1.40 -4.34
N PHE A 257 -15.68 -1.73 -3.76
CA PHE A 257 -14.44 -1.01 -4.09
C PHE A 257 -13.98 -1.24 -5.53
N LEU A 258 -14.14 -2.46 -6.05
CA LEU A 258 -13.83 -2.77 -7.45
C LEU A 258 -14.73 -1.99 -8.41
N ASP A 259 -16.03 -1.93 -8.15
CA ASP A 259 -17.00 -1.19 -8.97
C ASP A 259 -16.71 0.32 -8.96
N ARG A 260 -16.36 0.85 -7.78
CA ARG A 260 -15.93 2.25 -7.63
C ARG A 260 -14.64 2.55 -8.38
N ALA A 261 -13.69 1.63 -8.42
CA ALA A 261 -12.46 1.81 -9.19
C ALA A 261 -12.70 1.68 -10.70
N ALA A 262 -13.58 0.77 -11.12
CA ALA A 262 -13.98 0.60 -12.52
C ALA A 262 -14.71 1.83 -13.07
N SER A 263 -15.50 2.52 -12.23
CA SER A 263 -16.13 3.80 -12.56
C SER A 263 -15.20 5.01 -12.41
N ASN A 264 -13.92 4.81 -12.10
CA ASN A 264 -12.93 5.85 -11.82
C ASN A 264 -13.31 6.81 -10.67
N SER A 265 -14.23 6.39 -9.78
CA SER A 265 -14.61 7.17 -8.59
C SER A 265 -13.58 7.09 -7.46
N ILE A 266 -12.73 6.06 -7.47
CA ILE A 266 -11.59 5.90 -6.56
C ILE A 266 -10.37 5.37 -7.31
N ILE A 267 -9.17 5.59 -6.76
CA ILE A 267 -7.96 4.94 -7.24
C ILE A 267 -7.63 3.71 -6.40
N LEU A 268 -7.47 2.58 -7.08
CA LEU A 268 -6.87 1.37 -6.52
C LEU A 268 -5.62 1.00 -7.32
N PHE A 269 -4.53 0.71 -6.61
CA PHE A 269 -3.32 0.22 -7.24
C PHE A 269 -3.44 -1.28 -7.60
N PRO A 270 -2.59 -1.79 -8.52
CA PRO A 270 -2.62 -3.18 -8.96
C PRO A 270 -2.69 -4.25 -7.84
N PRO A 271 -1.93 -4.15 -6.73
CA PRO A 271 -2.03 -5.12 -5.64
C PRO A 271 -3.43 -5.11 -4.98
N GLN A 272 -4.02 -3.93 -4.78
CA GLN A 272 -5.33 -3.76 -4.17
C GLN A 272 -6.42 -4.38 -5.05
N VAL A 273 -6.44 -4.04 -6.34
CA VAL A 273 -7.41 -4.64 -7.28
C VAL A 273 -7.24 -6.14 -7.33
N TYR A 274 -6.01 -6.64 -7.46
CA TYR A 274 -5.74 -8.08 -7.49
C TYR A 274 -6.29 -8.80 -6.27
N LEU A 275 -5.95 -8.33 -5.07
CA LEU A 275 -6.36 -9.01 -3.84
C LEU A 275 -7.87 -8.87 -3.61
N LEU A 276 -8.47 -7.71 -3.88
CA LEU A 276 -9.92 -7.52 -3.81
C LEU A 276 -10.67 -8.43 -4.78
N THR A 277 -10.18 -8.60 -6.02
CA THR A 277 -10.77 -9.53 -7.00
C THR A 277 -10.72 -10.97 -6.49
N LEU A 278 -9.66 -11.39 -5.80
CA LEU A 278 -9.62 -12.72 -5.19
C LEU A 278 -10.62 -12.85 -4.03
N LEU A 279 -10.73 -11.83 -3.18
CA LEU A 279 -11.65 -11.82 -2.02
C LEU A 279 -13.12 -11.81 -2.47
N ALA A 280 -13.48 -11.01 -3.47
CA ALA A 280 -14.85 -10.82 -3.97
C ALA A 280 -15.52 -12.14 -4.44
N ARG A 281 -14.72 -13.16 -4.75
CA ARG A 281 -15.19 -14.51 -5.11
C ARG A 281 -15.77 -15.29 -3.92
N PHE A 282 -15.42 -14.89 -2.70
CA PHE A 282 -15.75 -15.64 -1.48
C PHE A 282 -16.62 -14.84 -0.51
N VAL A 283 -16.42 -13.53 -0.46
CA VAL A 283 -17.13 -12.64 0.46
C VAL A 283 -17.91 -11.56 -0.29
N THR A 284 -19.16 -11.37 0.12
CA THR A 284 -20.11 -10.45 -0.54
C THR A 284 -20.50 -9.27 0.34
N GLY A 285 -20.00 -9.21 1.58
CA GLY A 285 -20.44 -8.24 2.59
C GLY A 285 -21.79 -8.62 3.22
N PRO A 286 -22.52 -7.64 3.79
CA PRO A 286 -23.70 -7.91 4.61
C PRO A 286 -24.85 -8.51 3.79
N THR A 287 -25.60 -9.43 4.41
CA THR A 287 -26.84 -9.99 3.87
C THR A 287 -28.07 -9.31 4.46
N THR A 288 -29.17 -9.26 3.70
CA THR A 288 -30.48 -8.77 4.15
C THR A 288 -31.19 -9.75 5.09
N ASP A 289 -30.74 -11.01 5.13
CA ASP A 289 -31.26 -12.04 6.03
C ASP A 289 -30.46 -12.05 7.35
N LEU A 290 -31.00 -11.38 8.37
CA LEU A 290 -30.36 -11.19 9.68
C LEU A 290 -30.22 -12.51 10.46
N GLU A 291 -31.18 -13.43 10.32
CA GLU A 291 -31.19 -14.71 11.05
C GLU A 291 -30.19 -15.71 10.45
N ALA A 292 -30.08 -15.75 9.12
CA ALA A 292 -29.09 -16.59 8.44
C ALA A 292 -27.69 -15.96 8.37
N GLY A 293 -27.55 -14.68 8.72
CA GLY A 293 -26.32 -13.89 8.60
C GLY A 293 -25.06 -14.58 9.17
N PRO A 294 -25.02 -14.96 10.46
CA PRO A 294 -23.84 -15.58 11.05
C PRO A 294 -23.42 -16.88 10.36
N VAL A 295 -24.38 -17.72 9.98
CA VAL A 295 -24.12 -18.99 9.25
C VAL A 295 -23.60 -18.69 7.85
N HIS A 296 -24.19 -17.72 7.16
CA HIS A 296 -23.78 -17.24 5.85
C HIS A 296 -22.32 -16.74 5.86
N TYR A 297 -21.98 -15.82 6.78
CA TYR A 297 -20.62 -15.28 6.89
C TYR A 297 -19.60 -16.37 7.25
N THR A 298 -19.97 -17.30 8.14
CA THR A 298 -19.13 -18.45 8.50
C THR A 298 -18.85 -19.33 7.29
N GLY A 299 -19.87 -19.62 6.48
CA GLY A 299 -19.73 -20.42 5.25
C GLY A 299 -18.78 -19.77 4.24
N GLN A 300 -18.89 -18.46 4.04
CA GLN A 300 -17.98 -17.69 3.19
C GLN A 300 -16.53 -17.75 3.69
N ARG A 301 -16.31 -17.51 5.00
CA ARG A 301 -14.97 -17.58 5.61
C ARG A 301 -14.34 -18.96 5.49
N LYS A 302 -15.12 -20.05 5.66
CA LYS A 302 -14.62 -21.42 5.45
C LYS A 302 -14.09 -21.63 4.03
N LYS A 303 -14.82 -21.16 3.01
CA LYS A 303 -14.38 -21.22 1.61
C LYS A 303 -13.13 -20.37 1.37
N LEU A 304 -13.08 -19.15 1.91
CA LEU A 304 -11.92 -18.27 1.82
C LEU A 304 -10.68 -18.90 2.47
N VAL A 305 -10.79 -19.45 3.69
CA VAL A 305 -9.67 -20.12 4.37
C VAL A 305 -9.21 -21.35 3.59
N SER A 306 -10.13 -22.15 3.04
CA SER A 306 -9.79 -23.27 2.17
C SER A 306 -9.03 -22.81 0.93
N PHE A 307 -9.40 -21.66 0.35
CA PHE A 307 -8.68 -21.06 -0.77
C PHE A 307 -7.28 -20.60 -0.36
N LEU A 308 -7.12 -19.93 0.79
CA LEU A 308 -5.83 -19.43 1.26
C LEU A 308 -4.83 -20.56 1.59
N ARG A 309 -5.34 -21.72 2.02
CA ARG A 309 -4.54 -22.87 2.46
C ARG A 309 -4.31 -23.94 1.38
N ARG A 310 -4.84 -23.77 0.17
CA ARG A 310 -4.70 -24.77 -0.89
C ARG A 310 -3.25 -24.88 -1.36
N SER A 311 -2.80 -26.10 -1.65
CA SER A 311 -1.44 -26.36 -2.15
C SER A 311 -1.28 -26.00 -3.62
N VAL A 312 -2.31 -26.24 -4.44
CA VAL A 312 -2.32 -25.87 -5.87
C VAL A 312 -3.15 -24.61 -6.04
N THR A 313 -2.47 -23.51 -6.38
CA THR A 313 -3.04 -22.17 -6.41
C THR A 313 -3.65 -21.78 -7.76
N ALA A 314 -3.35 -22.52 -8.83
CA ALA A 314 -3.91 -22.32 -10.16
C ALA A 314 -5.16 -23.18 -10.39
N GLU A 315 -6.08 -22.67 -11.22
CA GLU A 315 -7.41 -23.24 -11.44
C GLU A 315 -7.56 -23.88 -12.84
N THR A 316 -6.95 -23.27 -13.85
CA THR A 316 -6.83 -23.71 -15.24
C THR A 316 -5.80 -24.82 -15.40
N ASP A 317 -5.98 -25.67 -16.41
CA ASP A 317 -5.06 -26.79 -16.66
C ASP A 317 -3.65 -26.32 -17.05
N LYS A 318 -3.54 -25.24 -17.83
CA LYS A 318 -2.23 -24.67 -18.18
C LYS A 318 -1.57 -24.03 -16.95
N GLY A 319 -2.35 -23.34 -16.13
CA GLY A 319 -1.87 -22.75 -14.87
C GLY A 319 -1.33 -23.82 -13.93
N LYS A 320 -2.05 -24.92 -13.73
CA LYS A 320 -1.64 -26.04 -12.87
C LYS A 320 -0.32 -26.70 -13.29
N ARG A 321 0.03 -26.65 -14.58
CA ARG A 321 1.32 -27.16 -15.09
C ARG A 321 2.49 -26.21 -14.86
N HIS A 322 2.25 -24.94 -14.53
CA HIS A 322 3.33 -24.00 -14.25
C HIS A 322 3.96 -24.28 -12.89
N ALA A 323 5.29 -24.15 -12.80
CA ALA A 323 6.04 -24.46 -11.57
C ALA A 323 5.53 -23.68 -10.34
N THR A 324 5.09 -22.43 -10.53
CA THR A 324 4.59 -21.61 -9.42
C THR A 324 3.18 -21.98 -8.93
N ALA A 325 2.47 -22.90 -9.60
CA ALA A 325 1.15 -23.35 -9.17
C ALA A 325 1.19 -24.05 -7.80
N GLY A 326 2.26 -24.81 -7.52
CA GLY A 326 2.47 -25.50 -6.26
C GLY A 326 2.99 -24.62 -5.12
N VAL A 327 3.30 -23.34 -5.39
CA VAL A 327 3.71 -22.39 -4.34
C VAL A 327 2.47 -21.98 -3.55
N PRO A 328 2.39 -22.26 -2.23
CA PRO A 328 1.26 -21.86 -1.39
C PRO A 328 1.06 -20.35 -1.43
N TRP A 329 -0.17 -19.88 -1.27
CA TRP A 329 -0.46 -18.44 -1.28
C TRP A 329 0.48 -17.67 -0.34
N ALA A 330 0.56 -18.10 0.92
CA ALA A 330 1.42 -17.53 1.97
C ALA A 330 2.86 -17.24 1.53
N GLU A 331 3.41 -18.02 0.58
CA GLU A 331 4.79 -17.95 0.12
C GLU A 331 4.93 -17.30 -1.27
N LYS A 332 3.81 -17.03 -1.96
CA LYS A 332 3.79 -16.34 -3.25
C LYS A 332 4.51 -15.00 -3.14
N VAL A 333 5.44 -14.75 -4.05
CA VAL A 333 6.13 -13.46 -4.19
C VAL A 333 5.87 -12.90 -5.58
N MET A 334 5.26 -11.72 -5.63
CA MET A 334 4.86 -11.06 -6.86
C MET A 334 5.66 -9.76 -7.03
N SER A 335 6.42 -9.66 -8.11
CA SER A 335 6.96 -8.39 -8.60
C SER A 335 6.39 -8.14 -10.01
N PRO A 336 5.38 -7.26 -10.16
CA PRO A 336 4.72 -7.03 -11.45
C PRO A 336 5.70 -6.69 -12.57
N ARG A 337 5.59 -7.40 -13.68
CA ARG A 337 6.43 -7.18 -14.86
C ARG A 337 5.58 -6.99 -16.09
N VAL A 338 5.82 -5.91 -16.81
CA VAL A 338 5.19 -5.66 -18.11
C VAL A 338 5.56 -6.78 -19.07
N ILE A 339 4.57 -7.45 -19.65
CA ILE A 339 4.78 -8.49 -20.68
C ILE A 339 4.38 -8.00 -22.07
N LEU A 340 3.39 -7.10 -22.16
CA LEU A 340 3.01 -6.43 -23.40
C LEU A 340 2.17 -5.18 -23.10
N VAL A 341 1.98 -4.35 -24.13
CA VAL A 341 0.96 -3.30 -24.16
C VAL A 341 -0.08 -3.73 -25.21
N ARG A 342 -1.36 -3.76 -24.82
CA ARG A 342 -2.44 -4.21 -25.69
C ARG A 342 -2.64 -3.23 -26.83
N GLU A 343 -2.79 -3.71 -28.05
CA GLU A 343 -3.05 -2.84 -29.19
C GLU A 343 -4.46 -2.25 -29.17
N LYS A 344 -5.45 -3.03 -28.74
CA LYS A 344 -6.88 -2.68 -28.72
C LYS A 344 -7.20 -1.47 -27.85
N ASP A 345 -6.72 -1.46 -26.61
CA ASP A 345 -7.14 -0.48 -25.58
C ASP A 345 -5.96 0.25 -24.91
N LYS A 346 -4.74 -0.01 -25.40
CA LYS A 346 -3.47 0.57 -24.92
C LYS A 346 -3.17 0.29 -23.45
N ARG A 347 -3.84 -0.69 -22.82
CA ARG A 347 -3.53 -1.11 -21.45
C ARG A 347 -2.21 -1.88 -21.40
N VAL A 348 -1.44 -1.61 -20.37
CA VAL A 348 -0.25 -2.39 -20.04
C VAL A 348 -0.71 -3.69 -19.39
N VAL A 349 -0.18 -4.83 -19.84
CA VAL A 349 -0.41 -6.14 -19.23
C VAL A 349 0.79 -6.50 -18.38
N MET A 350 0.55 -6.72 -17.09
CA MET A 350 1.56 -7.10 -16.11
C MET A 350 1.39 -8.56 -15.69
N ALA A 351 2.44 -9.35 -15.85
CA ALA A 351 2.53 -10.68 -15.27
C ALA A 351 2.94 -10.61 -13.79
N LEU A 352 2.43 -11.57 -13.00
CA LEU A 352 2.65 -11.66 -11.56
C LEU A 352 3.40 -12.94 -11.15
N ASP A 353 3.94 -13.69 -12.11
CA ASP A 353 4.51 -15.03 -11.90
C ASP A 353 5.91 -15.03 -11.29
N LYS A 354 6.70 -13.98 -11.56
CA LYS A 354 8.08 -13.93 -11.06
C LYS A 354 8.19 -13.12 -9.77
N PRO A 355 9.11 -13.53 -8.89
CA PRO A 355 9.50 -12.69 -7.80
C PRO A 355 10.37 -11.51 -8.30
N GLY A 356 10.69 -10.57 -7.43
CA GLY A 356 11.70 -9.54 -7.72
C GLY A 356 13.11 -10.15 -7.72
N PRO A 357 14.11 -9.43 -8.26
CA PRO A 357 15.49 -9.92 -8.35
C PRO A 357 16.08 -10.32 -6.99
N GLU A 358 15.59 -9.76 -5.89
CA GLU A 358 16.02 -10.12 -4.54
C GLU A 358 15.82 -11.59 -4.20
N VAL A 359 14.80 -12.21 -4.78
CA VAL A 359 14.42 -13.60 -4.50
C VAL A 359 14.74 -14.49 -5.69
N GLU A 360 14.82 -13.97 -6.92
CA GLU A 360 15.27 -14.74 -8.09
C GLU A 360 16.67 -15.35 -7.85
N VAL A 361 17.57 -14.59 -7.22
CA VAL A 361 18.91 -15.07 -6.86
C VAL A 361 18.86 -16.27 -5.89
N GLU A 362 17.91 -16.30 -4.94
CA GLU A 362 17.73 -17.46 -4.06
C GLU A 362 17.27 -18.70 -4.86
N VAL A 363 16.34 -18.51 -5.80
CA VAL A 363 15.81 -19.59 -6.65
C VAL A 363 16.91 -20.17 -7.54
N GLU A 364 17.72 -19.31 -8.16
CA GLU A 364 18.87 -19.70 -8.98
C GLU A 364 19.93 -20.45 -8.16
N ALA A 365 20.09 -20.11 -6.88
CA ALA A 365 20.97 -20.79 -5.94
C ALA A 365 20.41 -22.13 -5.38
N GLY A 366 19.28 -22.61 -5.88
CA GLY A 366 18.71 -23.91 -5.53
C GLY A 366 17.74 -23.91 -4.35
N ALA A 367 17.24 -22.76 -3.90
CA ALA A 367 16.31 -22.64 -2.77
C ALA A 367 14.85 -23.09 -3.07
N GLY A 368 14.63 -23.84 -4.15
CA GLY A 368 13.31 -24.28 -4.61
C GLY A 368 12.54 -23.22 -5.41
N VAL A 369 11.30 -23.54 -5.79
CA VAL A 369 10.47 -22.64 -6.61
C VAL A 369 9.87 -21.55 -5.74
N ARG A 370 10.29 -20.30 -5.96
CA ARG A 370 9.61 -19.11 -5.44
C ARG A 370 9.09 -18.25 -6.57
N GLY A 371 7.83 -17.87 -6.51
CA GLY A 371 7.21 -17.03 -7.51
C GLY A 371 5.76 -16.73 -7.17
N GLY A 372 5.09 -16.01 -8.05
CA GLY A 372 3.75 -15.50 -7.82
C GLY A 372 2.69 -16.22 -8.64
N ASP A 373 1.64 -15.50 -9.02
CA ASP A 373 0.52 -16.05 -9.76
C ASP A 373 0.78 -15.99 -11.28
N TRP A 374 0.95 -17.17 -11.88
CA TRP A 374 1.10 -17.28 -13.32
C TRP A 374 -0.22 -17.20 -14.06
N GLU A 375 -1.30 -17.67 -13.47
CA GLU A 375 -2.57 -17.83 -14.16
C GLU A 375 -3.23 -16.49 -14.45
N ARG A 376 -3.04 -15.50 -13.58
CA ARG A 376 -3.65 -14.18 -13.70
C ARG A 376 -2.63 -13.13 -14.14
N VAL A 377 -3.13 -12.10 -14.82
CA VAL A 377 -2.41 -10.89 -15.19
C VAL A 377 -3.20 -9.67 -14.74
N VAL A 378 -2.52 -8.54 -14.57
CA VAL A 378 -3.17 -7.25 -14.30
C VAL A 378 -3.04 -6.36 -15.52
N LEU A 379 -4.17 -5.89 -16.03
CA LEU A 379 -4.26 -4.86 -17.07
C LEU A 379 -4.40 -3.51 -16.38
N VAL A 380 -3.74 -2.48 -16.90
CA VAL A 380 -3.78 -1.13 -16.31
C VAL A 380 -3.47 -0.06 -17.35
N LYS A 381 -4.15 1.08 -17.26
CA LYS A 381 -3.69 2.33 -17.88
C LYS A 381 -2.91 3.14 -16.86
N PHE A 382 -1.71 3.55 -17.23
CA PHE A 382 -0.90 4.46 -16.44
C PHE A 382 -1.07 5.88 -16.98
N GLY A 383 -1.88 6.70 -16.31
CA GLY A 383 -2.18 8.09 -16.67
C GLY A 383 -1.76 9.06 -15.58
N ARG A 384 -1.62 10.37 -15.89
CA ARG A 384 -1.01 11.39 -14.99
C ARG A 384 -1.53 11.40 -13.54
N GLU A 385 -2.75 10.96 -13.33
CA GLU A 385 -3.43 10.95 -12.04
C GLU A 385 -3.23 9.66 -11.24
N GLY A 386 -2.66 8.61 -11.85
CA GLY A 386 -2.45 7.31 -11.25
C GLY A 386 -2.82 6.15 -12.18
N PRO A 387 -2.84 4.92 -11.66
CA PRO A 387 -3.40 3.80 -12.40
C PRO A 387 -4.92 3.95 -12.54
N SER A 388 -5.44 3.67 -13.73
CA SER A 388 -6.87 3.59 -14.02
C SER A 388 -7.17 2.36 -14.88
N ASP A 389 -8.45 2.00 -15.01
CA ASP A 389 -8.92 0.83 -15.75
C ASP A 389 -8.17 -0.46 -15.38
N VAL A 390 -7.88 -0.59 -14.08
CA VAL A 390 -7.14 -1.72 -13.53
C VAL A 390 -8.05 -2.94 -13.50
N GLU A 391 -7.65 -4.03 -14.13
CA GLU A 391 -8.46 -5.23 -14.27
C GLU A 391 -7.60 -6.48 -14.10
N VAL A 392 -8.12 -7.49 -13.40
CA VAL A 392 -7.44 -8.78 -13.24
C VAL A 392 -8.11 -9.78 -14.17
N ARG A 393 -7.33 -10.41 -15.06
CA ARG A 393 -7.85 -11.37 -16.03
C ARG A 393 -6.98 -12.62 -16.09
N MET A 394 -7.53 -13.68 -16.67
CA MET A 394 -6.75 -14.88 -16.99
C MET A 394 -5.71 -14.54 -18.06
N ARG A 395 -4.46 -14.94 -17.82
CA ARG A 395 -3.33 -14.73 -18.72
C ARG A 395 -3.63 -15.27 -20.11
N GLU A 396 -4.18 -16.47 -20.18
CA GLU A 396 -4.40 -17.17 -21.45
C GLU A 396 -5.39 -16.45 -22.35
N GLU A 397 -6.49 -15.98 -21.78
CA GLU A 397 -7.51 -15.21 -22.50
C GLU A 397 -6.92 -13.93 -23.06
N VAL A 398 -6.21 -13.16 -22.24
CA VAL A 398 -5.62 -11.87 -22.65
C VAL A 398 -4.60 -12.07 -23.77
N LEU A 399 -3.75 -13.11 -23.66
CA LEU A 399 -2.76 -13.41 -24.69
C LEU A 399 -3.40 -13.97 -25.97
N ALA A 400 -4.50 -14.73 -25.87
CA ALA A 400 -5.24 -15.21 -27.02
C ALA A 400 -5.94 -14.07 -27.77
N GLU A 401 -6.60 -13.16 -27.04
CA GLU A 401 -7.23 -11.95 -27.59
C GLU A 401 -6.21 -11.10 -28.36
N GLU A 402 -5.04 -10.85 -27.76
CA GLU A 402 -3.98 -10.05 -28.41
C GLU A 402 -3.44 -10.73 -29.68
N LYS A 403 -3.29 -12.06 -29.67
CA LYS A 403 -2.88 -12.83 -30.86
C LYS A 403 -3.95 -12.83 -31.95
N GLY A 404 -5.24 -12.91 -31.60
CA GLY A 404 -6.35 -12.81 -32.55
C GLY A 404 -6.42 -11.44 -33.19
N TRP A 405 -6.25 -10.38 -32.39
CA TRP A 405 -6.19 -9.00 -32.87
C TRP A 405 -5.08 -8.79 -33.92
N LYS A 406 -3.86 -9.27 -33.63
CA LYS A 406 -2.72 -9.17 -34.56
C LYS A 406 -2.89 -9.96 -35.86
N ARG A 407 -3.75 -10.97 -35.87
CA ARG A 407 -4.11 -11.76 -37.06
C ARG A 407 -5.25 -11.15 -37.87
N GLY A 408 -5.78 -9.99 -37.46
CA GLY A 408 -6.89 -9.32 -38.14
C GLY A 408 -8.28 -9.90 -37.84
N GLU A 409 -8.37 -10.87 -36.91
CA GLU A 409 -9.63 -11.52 -36.52
C GLU A 409 -10.50 -10.60 -35.63
N GLY A 410 -9.90 -9.55 -35.05
CA GLY A 410 -10.57 -8.63 -34.13
C GLY A 410 -11.40 -7.52 -34.79
N ALA A 411 -11.35 -7.36 -36.12
CA ALA A 411 -12.10 -6.32 -36.84
C ALA A 411 -13.52 -6.77 -37.28
N LYS A 412 -13.95 -7.98 -36.88
CA LYS A 412 -15.26 -8.58 -37.27
C LYS A 412 -16.23 -8.81 -36.10
N MET A 413 -15.96 -8.29 -34.90
CA MET A 413 -16.88 -8.36 -33.75
C MET A 413 -17.27 -6.98 -33.26
#